data_AF-A0A2H6EA29-F1
#
_entry.id   AF-A0A2H6EA29-F1
#
_cell.length_a   1.000
_cell.length_b   1.000
_cell.length_c   1.000
_cell.angle_alpha   90.00
_cell.angle_beta   90.00
_cell.angle_gamma   90.00
#
_symmetry.space_group_name_H-M   'P 1'
#
loop_
_entity.id
_entity.type
_entity.pdbx_description
1 polymer ?
#
loop_
_entity_poly.entity_id
_entity_poly.type
_entity_poly.pdbx_seq_one_letter_code
_entity_poly.pdbx_strand_id
1 'polypeptide(L)'
;MDEIQFTCDHSCKNTCATLHEALTHENAILQIYKNVVDECNMLDIKNYINERIAGKRKVIFSLLQMLDEMKVKSQVIDEIAGSYEKISG
;
A
#
# COMPACT_ATOMS: atom_id res chain seq x y z
N MET A 1 14.28 2.35 -5.76
CA MET A 1 12.94 1.87 -5.36
C MET A 1 12.14 1.94 -6.63
N ASP A 2 11.89 0.80 -7.25
CA ASP A 2 11.14 0.75 -8.50
C ASP A 2 9.72 1.27 -8.23
N GLU A 3 9.26 2.20 -9.06
CA GLU A 3 7.88 2.68 -9.03
C GLU A 3 6.97 1.49 -9.34
N ILE A 4 6.26 1.01 -8.32
CA ILE A 4 5.23 -0.01 -8.51
C ILE A 4 4.07 0.66 -9.23
N GLN A 5 4.02 0.51 -10.56
CA GLN A 5 2.89 0.96 -11.36
C GLN A 5 1.67 0.06 -11.06
N PHE A 6 0.70 0.64 -10.37
CA PHE A 6 -0.60 0.04 -10.12
C PHE A 6 -1.64 0.60 -11.10
N THR A 7 -2.34 -0.28 -11.79
CA THR A 7 -3.49 0.07 -12.65
C THR A 7 -4.77 -0.18 -11.85
N CYS A 8 -5.39 0.89 -11.36
CA CYS A 8 -6.66 0.80 -10.63
C CYS A 8 -7.83 0.63 -11.60
N ASP A 9 -8.58 -0.49 -11.51
CA ASP A 9 -9.78 -0.72 -12.30
C ASP A 9 -10.89 0.31 -11.98
N HIS A 10 -11.74 0.61 -12.95
CA HIS A 10 -12.82 1.60 -12.89
C HIS A 10 -13.81 1.31 -11.76
N SER A 11 -14.11 0.04 -11.47
CA SER A 11 -15.08 -0.37 -10.46
C SER A 11 -14.66 -0.07 -9.03
N CYS A 12 -13.35 0.03 -8.77
CA CYS A 12 -12.79 0.32 -7.44
C CYS A 12 -11.75 1.45 -7.47
N LYS A 13 -11.77 2.29 -8.51
CA LYS A 13 -10.76 3.31 -8.78
C LYS A 13 -10.51 4.23 -7.59
N ASN A 14 -11.59 4.69 -6.96
CA ASN A 14 -11.52 5.61 -5.82
C ASN A 14 -10.89 4.93 -4.59
N THR A 15 -11.31 3.70 -4.27
CA THR A 15 -10.74 2.92 -3.17
C THR A 15 -9.26 2.64 -3.37
N CYS A 16 -8.87 2.25 -4.59
CA CYS A 16 -7.47 2.00 -4.96
C CYS A 16 -6.63 3.27 -4.83
N ALA A 17 -7.13 4.40 -5.35
CA ALA A 17 -6.48 5.70 -5.21
C ALA A 17 -6.29 6.11 -3.74
N THR A 18 -7.32 5.94 -2.90
CA THR A 18 -7.24 6.26 -1.47
C THR A 18 -6.25 5.34 -0.73
N LEU A 19 -6.16 4.05 -1.09
CA LEU A 19 -5.15 3.15 -0.52
C LEU A 19 -3.73 3.53 -0.95
N HIS A 20 -3.55 3.99 -2.18
CA HIS A 20 -2.27 4.55 -2.64
C HIS A 20 -1.87 5.83 -1.90
N GLU A 21 -2.82 6.72 -1.65
CA GLU A 21 -2.61 7.91 -0.84
C GLU A 21 -2.19 7.52 0.59
N ALA A 22 -2.90 6.58 1.22
CA ALA A 22 -2.56 6.05 2.53
C ALA A 22 -1.15 5.44 2.56
N LEU A 23 -0.78 4.64 1.55
CA LEU A 23 0.56 4.06 1.43
C LEU A 23 1.64 5.15 1.30
N THR A 24 1.38 6.19 0.51
CA THR A 24 2.30 7.32 0.33
C THR A 24 2.49 8.07 1.66
N HIS A 25 1.39 8.33 2.36
CA HIS A 25 1.41 8.98 3.67
C HIS A 25 2.20 8.16 4.69
N GLU A 26 1.96 6.85 4.76
CA GLU A 26 2.65 5.99 5.72
C GLU A 26 4.15 5.89 5.44
N ASN A 27 4.56 5.88 4.16
CA ASN A 27 5.96 5.97 3.79
C ASN A 27 6.59 7.31 4.21
N ALA A 28 5.88 8.43 4.06
CA ALA A 28 6.37 9.74 4.49
C ALA A 28 6.60 9.78 6.01
N ILE A 29 5.63 9.29 6.81
CA ILE A 29 5.79 9.18 8.27
C ILE A 29 6.99 8.29 8.63
N LEU A 30 7.14 7.15 7.95
CA LEU A 30 8.26 6.24 8.19
C LEU A 30 9.62 6.94 7.99
N GLN A 31 9.74 7.78 6.97
CA GLN A 31 10.97 8.56 6.74
C GLN A 31 11.20 9.60 7.83
N ILE A 32 10.14 10.29 8.28
CA ILE A 32 10.25 11.23 9.41
C ILE A 32 10.79 10.51 10.65
N TYR A 33 10.25 9.34 11.01
CA TYR A 33 10.74 8.60 12.18
C TYR A 33 12.20 8.14 12.04
N LYS A 34 12.64 7.75 10.85
CA LYS A 34 14.05 7.41 10.62
C LYS A 34 14.95 8.61 10.86
N ASN A 35 14.59 9.78 10.33
CA ASN A 35 15.35 11.01 10.55
C ASN A 35 15.46 11.34 12.04
N VAL A 36 14.38 11.17 12.82
CA VAL A 36 14.41 11.42 14.28
C VAL A 36 15.32 10.43 15.01
N VAL A 37 15.39 9.15 14.58
CA VAL A 37 16.35 8.17 15.14
C VAL A 37 17.79 8.61 14.89
N ASP A 38 18.06 9.20 13.74
CA ASP A 38 19.39 9.64 13.35
C ASP A 38 19.83 10.90 14.11
N GLU A 39 18.88 11.74 14.55
CA GLU A 39 19.15 12.96 15.33
C GLU A 39 19.39 12.73 16.83
N CYS A 40 18.76 11.70 17.44
CA CYS A 40 18.79 11.51 18.89
C CYS A 40 19.72 10.37 19.32
N ASN A 41 20.76 10.65 20.13
CA ASN A 41 21.70 9.62 20.60
C ASN A 41 21.28 8.86 21.87
N MET A 42 20.15 9.21 22.50
CA MET A 42 19.66 8.50 23.69
C MET A 42 19.07 7.15 23.30
N LEU A 43 19.63 6.06 23.87
CA LEU A 43 19.26 4.69 23.51
C LEU A 43 17.77 4.39 23.74
N ASP A 44 17.21 4.84 24.85
CA ASP A 44 15.79 4.61 25.17
C ASP A 44 14.87 5.27 24.15
N ILE A 45 15.21 6.47 23.70
CA ILE A 45 14.48 7.19 22.67
C ILE A 45 14.63 6.50 21.31
N LYS A 46 15.83 6.04 20.94
CA LYS A 46 16.04 5.26 19.72
C LYS A 46 15.19 3.99 19.72
N ASN A 47 15.15 3.26 20.84
CA ASN A 47 14.35 2.04 20.98
C ASN A 47 12.86 2.35 20.81
N TYR A 48 12.36 3.39 21.49
CA TYR A 48 10.97 3.82 21.37
C TYR A 48 10.59 4.19 19.93
N ILE A 49 11.44 4.93 19.22
CA ILE A 49 11.16 5.31 17.82
C ILE A 49 11.27 4.08 16.90
N ASN A 50 12.22 3.18 17.14
CA ASN A 50 12.36 1.94 16.37
C ASN A 50 11.12 1.03 16.48
N GLU A 51 10.46 0.99 17.64
CA GLU A 51 9.17 0.31 17.79
C GLU A 51 8.08 0.97 16.91
N ARG A 52 8.06 2.30 16.82
CA ARG A 52 7.13 3.03 15.93
C ARG A 52 7.43 2.74 14.45
N ILE A 53 8.71 2.71 14.05
CA ILE A 53 9.15 2.32 12.71
C ILE A 53 8.68 0.89 12.37
N ALA A 54 8.84 -0.06 13.30
CA ALA A 54 8.39 -1.43 13.12
C ALA A 54 6.86 -1.53 12.95
N GLY A 55 6.09 -0.76 13.75
CA GLY A 55 4.64 -0.66 13.60
C GLY A 55 4.24 -0.12 12.23
N LYS A 56 4.88 0.96 11.77
CA LYS A 56 4.60 1.58 10.47
C LYS A 56 4.91 0.66 9.30
N ARG A 57 5.98 -0.13 9.37
CA ARG A 57 6.30 -1.17 8.37
C ARG A 57 5.19 -2.22 8.25
N LYS A 58 4.57 -2.64 9.37
CA LYS A 58 3.44 -3.59 9.34
C LYS A 58 2.22 -2.99 8.64
N VAL A 59 1.91 -1.71 8.89
CA VAL A 59 0.81 -1.00 8.22
C VAL A 59 1.08 -0.90 6.72
N ILE A 60 2.28 -0.48 6.31
CA ILE A 60 2.68 -0.41 4.90
C ILE A 60 2.52 -1.77 4.21
N PHE A 61 2.97 -2.85 4.85
CA PHE A 61 2.82 -4.19 4.31
C PHE A 61 1.35 -4.58 4.14
N SER A 62 0.51 -4.29 5.13
CA SER A 62 -0.95 -4.52 5.05
C SER A 62 -1.60 -3.76 3.89
N LEU A 63 -1.23 -2.48 3.69
CA LEU A 63 -1.73 -1.68 2.58
C LEU A 63 -1.31 -2.24 1.22
N LEU A 64 -0.07 -2.71 1.08
CA LEU A 64 0.40 -3.37 -0.14
C LEU A 64 -0.38 -4.65 -0.42
N GLN A 65 -0.63 -5.48 0.60
CA GLN A 65 -1.45 -6.68 0.45
C GLN A 65 -2.88 -6.36 0.00
N MET A 66 -3.51 -5.32 0.57
CA MET A 66 -4.84 -4.88 0.13
C MET A 66 -4.85 -4.43 -1.33
N LEU A 67 -3.83 -3.69 -1.76
CA LEU A 67 -3.69 -3.26 -3.15
C LEU A 67 -3.51 -4.46 -4.09
N ASP A 68 -2.68 -5.44 -3.72
CA ASP A 68 -2.49 -6.68 -4.47
C ASP A 68 -3.78 -7.50 -4.57
N GLU A 69 -4.52 -7.65 -3.47
CA GLU A 69 -5.80 -8.35 -3.47
C GLU A 69 -6.84 -7.67 -4.37
N MET A 70 -6.89 -6.34 -4.36
CA MET A 70 -7.79 -5.58 -5.23
C MET A 70 -7.47 -5.82 -6.70
N LYS A 71 -6.19 -5.85 -7.06
CA LYS A 71 -5.75 -6.15 -8.42
C LYS A 71 -6.13 -7.57 -8.87
N VAL A 72 -5.95 -8.57 -8.00
CA VAL A 72 -6.34 -9.96 -8.31
C VAL A 72 -7.86 -10.06 -8.47
N LYS A 73 -8.63 -9.46 -7.56
CA LYS A 73 -10.10 -9.49 -7.62
C LYS A 73 -10.65 -8.77 -8.85
N SER A 74 -10.05 -7.65 -9.26
CA SER A 74 -10.47 -6.95 -10.48
C SER A 74 -10.16 -7.77 -11.74
N GLN A 75 -8.99 -8.41 -11.80
CA GLN A 75 -8.64 -9.30 -12.94
C GLN A 75 -9.62 -10.47 -13.10
N VAL A 76 -10.02 -11.10 -12.00
CA VAL A 76 -11.02 -12.18 -12.03
C VAL A 76 -12.38 -11.68 -12.56
N ILE A 77 -12.78 -10.45 -12.19
CA ILE A 77 -14.02 -9.86 -12.68
C ILE A 77 -13.95 -9.58 -14.19
N ASP A 78 -12.83 -9.05 -14.67
CA ASP A 78 -12.62 -8.77 -16.10
C ASP A 78 -12.64 -10.04 -16.96
N GLU A 79 -12.04 -11.13 -16.48
CA GLU A 79 -12.07 -12.44 -17.15
C GLU A 79 -13.50 -13.00 -17.24
N ILE A 80 -14.27 -12.88 -16.16
CA ILE A 80 -15.67 -13.29 -16.13
C ILE A 80 -16.49 -12.44 -17.12
N ALA A 81 -16.36 -11.11 -17.08
CA ALA A 81 -17.09 -10.20 -17.97
C ALA A 81 -16.77 -10.48 -19.45
N GLY A 82 -15.50 -10.67 -19.81
CA GLY A 82 -15.07 -11.02 -21.16
C GLY A 82 -15.53 -12.40 -21.63
N SER A 83 -15.79 -13.34 -20.70
CA SER A 83 -16.34 -14.65 -21.03
C SER A 83 -17.84 -14.61 -21.36
N TYR A 84 -18.61 -13.72 -20.73
CA TYR A 84 -20.03 -13.56 -21.00
C TYR A 84 -20.29 -12.92 -22.37
N GLU A 85 -19.54 -11.88 -22.76
CA GLU A 85 -19.73 -11.23 -24.07
C GLU A 85 -19.50 -12.17 -25.25
N LYS A 86 -18.63 -13.19 -25.12
CA LYS A 86 -18.36 -14.18 -26.17
C LYS A 86 -19.47 -15.22 -26.36
N ILE A 87 -20.37 -15.40 -25.39
CA ILE A 87 -21.43 -16.43 -25.45
C ILE A 87 -22.74 -15.81 -25.98
N SER A 88 -22.91 -14.50 -25.82
CA SER A 88 -24.08 -13.74 -26.26
C SER A 88 -23.92 -13.04 -27.63
N GLY A 89 -22.83 -13.31 -28.35
CA GLY A 89 -22.53 -12.78 -29.68
C GLY A 89 -22.89 -13.74 -30.81
#